data_AF-A0A6M2ATJ9-F1
#
_entry.id   AF-A0A6M2ATJ9-F1
#
_cell.length_a   1.000
_cell.length_b   1.000
_cell.length_c   1.000
_cell.angle_alpha   90.00
_cell.angle_beta   90.00
_cell.angle_gamma   90.00
#
_symmetry.space_group_name_H-M   'P 1'
#
loop_
_entity.id
_entity.type
_entity.pdbx_description
1 polymer ?
#
loop_
_entity_poly.entity_id
_entity_poly.type
_entity_poly.pdbx_seq_one_letter_code
_entity_poly.pdbx_strand_id
1 'polypeptide(L)'
;MKTSPPGKSTAMIAYAPIVGFIIAYFINRDENHKFPTWHIKNMFGLVLLFMSSLVIQSRIDTKTGDIIWFVTFVLWVYSWIMAYKNQKKGIPFLSEKFQQWFTFLN
;
A
#
# COMPACT_ATOMS: atom_id res chain seq x y z
N MET A 1 14.16 -9.77 -21.80
CA MET A 1 12.85 -9.78 -21.08
C MET A 1 13.10 -9.32 -19.65
N LYS A 2 12.36 -8.35 -19.11
CA LYS A 2 12.42 -8.06 -17.67
C LYS A 2 11.75 -9.23 -16.95
N THR A 3 12.52 -10.01 -16.20
CA THR A 3 11.99 -11.09 -15.37
C THR A 3 11.05 -10.49 -14.31
N SER A 4 9.88 -11.11 -14.13
CA SER A 4 8.94 -10.67 -13.11
C SER A 4 9.45 -11.04 -11.71
N PRO A 5 9.32 -10.16 -10.70
CA PRO A 5 9.69 -10.49 -9.34
C PRO A 5 8.85 -11.66 -8.79
N PRO A 6 9.43 -12.51 -7.92
CA PRO A 6 8.67 -13.51 -7.18
C PRO A 6 7.50 -12.86 -6.41
N GLY A 7 6.34 -13.51 -6.44
CA GLY A 7 5.13 -13.01 -5.77
C GLY A 7 4.45 -11.82 -6.44
N LYS A 8 4.75 -11.48 -7.71
CA LYS A 8 4.10 -10.34 -8.39
C LYS A 8 2.56 -10.34 -8.24
N SER A 9 1.92 -11.50 -8.37
CA SER A 9 0.47 -11.63 -8.17
C SER A 9 0.04 -11.20 -6.77
N THR A 10 0.73 -11.69 -5.73
CA THR A 10 0.52 -11.32 -4.33
C THR A 10 0.68 -9.81 -4.10
N ALA A 11 1.69 -9.18 -4.70
CA ALA A 11 1.87 -7.73 -4.65
C ALA A 11 0.73 -6.95 -5.32
N MET A 12 0.16 -7.49 -6.40
CA MET A 12 -1.01 -6.91 -7.07
C MET A 12 -2.29 -7.08 -6.23
N ILE A 13 -2.47 -8.25 -5.62
CA ILE A 13 -3.61 -8.55 -4.73
C ILE A 13 -3.59 -7.64 -3.50
N ALA A 14 -2.40 -7.28 -3.01
CA ALA A 14 -2.26 -6.39 -1.86
C ALA A 14 -2.99 -5.06 -2.03
N TYR A 15 -3.10 -4.56 -3.27
CA TYR A 15 -3.80 -3.30 -3.57
C TYR A 15 -5.27 -3.47 -3.91
N ALA A 16 -5.83 -4.67 -3.93
CA ALA A 16 -7.29 -4.77 -3.90
C ALA A 16 -7.82 -4.13 -2.60
N PRO A 17 -9.13 -3.77 -2.51
CA PRO A 17 -9.71 -3.22 -1.29
C PRO A 17 -9.32 -4.04 -0.05
N ILE A 18 -9.47 -3.50 1.16
CA ILE A 18 -8.91 -4.02 2.44
C ILE A 18 -8.82 -5.57 2.55
N VAL A 19 -9.81 -6.31 2.06
CA VAL A 19 -9.80 -7.78 1.94
C VAL A 19 -8.57 -8.32 1.20
N GLY A 20 -8.22 -7.77 0.03
CA GLY A 20 -7.05 -8.18 -0.74
C GLY A 20 -5.72 -7.90 -0.05
N PHE A 21 -5.62 -6.79 0.69
CA PHE A 21 -4.47 -6.53 1.56
C PHE A 21 -4.28 -7.67 2.59
N ILE A 22 -5.36 -8.07 3.27
CA ILE A 22 -5.32 -9.14 4.27
C ILE A 22 -4.91 -10.47 3.62
N ILE A 23 -5.51 -10.81 2.48
CA ILE A 23 -5.19 -12.03 1.72
C ILE A 23 -3.70 -12.04 1.31
N ALA A 24 -3.22 -10.94 0.71
CA ALA A 24 -1.84 -10.84 0.26
C ALA A 24 -0.84 -10.95 1.42
N TYR A 25 -1.18 -10.40 2.59
CA TYR A 25 -0.37 -10.55 3.80
C TYR A 25 -0.23 -12.02 4.21
N PHE A 26 -1.33 -12.77 4.29
CA PHE A 26 -1.25 -14.19 4.66
C PHE A 26 -0.52 -15.04 3.61
N ILE A 27 -0.76 -14.81 2.31
CA ILE A 27 -0.03 -15.51 1.24
C ILE A 27 1.48 -15.24 1.36
N ASN A 28 1.87 -13.98 1.51
CA ASN A 28 3.29 -13.62 1.55
C ASN A 28 3.96 -13.99 2.88
N ARG A 29 3.20 -14.18 3.96
CA ARG A 29 3.76 -14.68 5.22
C ARG A 29 4.36 -16.08 5.06
N ASP A 30 3.73 -16.92 4.22
CA ASP A 30 4.22 -18.27 3.93
C ASP A 30 5.28 -18.26 2.82
N GLU A 31 5.09 -17.48 1.75
CA GLU A 31 6.03 -17.40 0.61
C GLU A 31 7.30 -16.57 0.89
N ASN A 32 7.21 -15.61 1.82
CA ASN A 32 8.27 -14.70 2.26
C ASN A 32 9.00 -13.99 1.10
N HIS A 33 8.24 -13.43 0.16
CA HIS A 33 8.79 -12.72 -0.98
C HIS A 33 8.98 -11.22 -0.70
N LYS A 34 10.19 -10.72 -0.91
CA LYS A 34 10.54 -9.30 -0.66
C LYS A 34 9.77 -8.29 -1.52
N PHE A 35 9.20 -8.71 -2.65
CA PHE A 35 8.47 -7.80 -3.54
C PHE A 35 7.04 -7.53 -3.04
N PRO A 36 6.21 -8.55 -2.74
CA PRO A 36 4.95 -8.36 -2.02
C PRO A 36 5.12 -7.71 -0.67
N THR A 37 6.09 -8.10 0.18
CA THR A 37 6.30 -7.47 1.49
C THR A 37 6.38 -5.94 1.36
N TRP A 38 7.10 -5.45 0.35
CA TRP A 38 7.26 -4.01 0.12
C TRP A 38 5.92 -3.33 -0.21
N HIS A 39 5.11 -3.94 -1.08
CA HIS A 39 3.80 -3.43 -1.48
C HIS A 39 2.73 -3.59 -0.41
N ILE A 40 2.78 -4.65 0.41
CA ILE A 40 1.93 -4.88 1.58
C ILE A 40 2.15 -3.78 2.62
N LYS A 41 3.41 -3.47 2.95
CA LYS A 41 3.74 -2.34 3.85
C LYS A 41 3.24 -1.01 3.31
N ASN A 42 3.37 -0.79 2.00
CA ASN A 42 2.82 0.41 1.36
C ASN A 42 1.29 0.49 1.44
N MET A 43 0.60 -0.62 1.19
CA MET A 43 -0.85 -0.65 1.29
C MET A 43 -1.32 -0.41 2.73
N PHE A 44 -0.63 -0.99 3.72
CA PHE A 44 -0.93 -0.71 5.12
C PHE A 44 -0.84 0.79 5.44
N GLY A 45 0.21 1.46 4.94
CA GLY A 45 0.34 2.92 5.06
C GLY A 45 -0.80 3.69 4.37
N LEU A 46 -1.25 3.25 3.19
CA LEU A 46 -2.41 3.84 2.50
C LEU A 46 -3.71 3.67 3.29
N VAL A 47 -3.91 2.51 3.93
CA VAL A 47 -5.07 2.28 4.81
C VAL A 47 -5.03 3.24 5.99
N LEU A 48 -3.87 3.48 6.60
CA LEU A 48 -3.74 4.48 7.67
C LEU A 48 -4.07 5.88 7.18
N LEU A 49 -3.57 6.30 6.02
CA LEU A 49 -3.88 7.61 5.43
C LEU A 49 -5.38 7.76 5.14
N PHE A 50 -6.03 6.71 4.63
CA PHE A 50 -7.47 6.68 4.41
C PHE A 50 -8.26 6.79 5.72
N MET A 51 -7.86 6.07 6.77
CA MET A 51 -8.49 6.21 8.09
C MET A 51 -8.29 7.62 8.66
N SER A 52 -7.10 8.21 8.50
CA SER A 52 -6.84 9.58 8.90
C SER A 52 -7.73 10.59 8.16
N SER A 53 -7.97 10.40 6.86
CA SER A 53 -8.85 11.29 6.10
C SER A 53 -10.29 11.27 6.64
N LEU A 54 -10.83 10.09 6.97
CA LEU A 54 -12.18 9.94 7.53
C LEU A 54 -12.31 10.60 8.91
N VAL A 55 -11.29 10.46 9.75
CA VAL A 55 -11.28 11.10 11.08
C VAL A 55 -11.23 12.62 10.95
N ILE A 56 -10.37 13.16 10.08
CA ILE A 56 -10.27 14.60 9.84
C ILE A 56 -11.58 15.15 9.27
N GLN A 57 -12.17 14.46 8.30
CA GLN A 57 -13.42 14.85 7.66
C GLN A 57 -14.58 14.98 8.66
N SER A 58 -14.64 14.05 9.63
CA SER A 58 -15.73 13.96 10.61
C SER A 58 -15.52 14.76 11.90
N ARG A 59 -14.26 15.04 12.28
CA ARG A 59 -13.93 15.65 13.58
C ARG A 59 -13.28 17.03 13.51
N ILE A 60 -12.67 17.39 12.39
CA ILE A 60 -11.86 18.62 12.26
C ILE A 60 -12.44 19.51 11.16
N ASP A 61 -12.35 19.09 9.91
CA ASP A 61 -12.81 19.86 8.74
C ASP A 61 -13.07 18.92 7.56
N THR A 62 -14.27 19.00 7.00
CA THR A 62 -14.71 18.13 5.90
C THR A 62 -13.85 18.35 4.65
N LYS A 63 -13.54 19.60 4.29
CA LYS A 63 -12.76 19.91 3.07
C LYS A 63 -11.35 19.35 3.14
N THR A 64 -10.68 19.51 4.27
CA THR A 64 -9.34 18.96 4.50
C THR A 64 -9.36 17.43 4.44
N GLY A 65 -10.38 16.81 5.03
CA GLY A 65 -10.60 15.36 4.93
C GLY A 65 -10.75 14.89 3.48
N ASP A 66 -11.56 15.57 2.68
CA ASP A 66 -11.78 15.26 1.25
C ASP A 66 -10.49 15.36 0.44
N ILE A 67 -9.67 16.38 0.69
CA ILE A 67 -8.38 16.56 0.02
C ILE A 67 -7.45 15.39 0.34
N ILE A 68 -7.31 15.01 1.61
CA ILE A 68 -6.43 13.91 2.03
C ILE A 68 -6.94 12.59 1.45
N TRP A 69 -8.25 12.36 1.43
CA TRP A 69 -8.86 11.19 0.83
C TRP A 69 -8.51 11.09 -0.67
N PHE A 70 -8.68 12.19 -1.42
CA PHE A 70 -8.38 12.23 -2.85
C PHE A 70 -6.89 12.00 -3.13
N VAL A 71 -5.99 12.63 -2.37
CA VAL A 71 -4.55 12.39 -2.48
C VAL A 71 -4.20 10.93 -2.19
N THR A 72 -4.81 10.34 -1.15
CA THR A 72 -4.62 8.93 -0.80
C THR A 72 -5.07 8.00 -1.93
N PHE A 73 -6.21 8.30 -2.56
CA PHE A 73 -6.71 7.55 -3.71
C PHE A 73 -5.75 7.59 -4.90
N VAL A 74 -5.22 8.77 -5.25
CA VAL A 74 -4.22 8.92 -6.32
C VAL A 74 -2.95 8.14 -6.01
N LEU A 75 -2.46 8.19 -4.76
CA LEU A 75 -1.28 7.45 -4.32
C LEU A 75 -1.50 5.92 -4.32
N TRP A 76 -2.71 5.47 -4.03
CA TRP A 76 -3.11 4.06 -4.12
C TRP A 76 -3.03 3.57 -5.57
N VAL A 77 -3.66 4.28 -6.51
CA VAL A 77 -3.58 3.95 -7.94
C VAL A 77 -2.12 3.96 -8.42
N TYR A 78 -1.34 4.98 -8.05
CA TYR A 78 0.07 5.06 -8.42
C TYR A 78 0.89 3.87 -7.90
N SER A 79 0.71 3.50 -6.63
CA SER A 79 1.42 2.37 -6.02
C SER A 79 1.02 1.04 -6.67
N TRP A 80 -0.23 0.90 -7.09
CA TRP A 80 -0.72 -0.27 -7.81
C TRP A 80 -0.10 -0.38 -9.21
N ILE A 81 0.00 0.74 -9.93
CA ILE A 81 0.70 0.83 -11.23
C ILE A 81 2.18 0.46 -11.07
N MET A 82 2.83 0.86 -9.98
CA MET A 82 4.22 0.51 -9.72
C MET A 82 4.41 -0.99 -9.48
N ALA A 83 3.48 -1.64 -8.76
CA ALA A 83 3.47 -3.10 -8.62
C ALA A 83 3.33 -3.79 -9.98
N TYR A 84 2.41 -3.29 -10.83
CA TYR A 84 2.23 -3.80 -12.19
C TYR A 84 3.51 -3.69 -13.03
N LYS A 85 4.24 -2.58 -12.88
CA LYS A 85 5.54 -2.30 -13.54
C LYS A 85 6.74 -3.00 -12.90
N ASN A 86 6.54 -3.88 -11.92
CA ASN A 86 7.59 -4.59 -11.19
C ASN A 86 8.55 -3.65 -10.43
N GLN A 87 8.06 -2.50 -9.94
CA GLN A 87 8.88 -1.49 -9.26
C GLN A 87 8.50 -1.38 -7.78
N LYS A 88 9.51 -1.46 -6.90
CA LYS A 88 9.40 -1.09 -5.48
C LYS A 88 9.38 0.43 -5.32
N LYS A 89 8.36 1.05 -5.90
CA LYS A 89 8.09 2.49 -5.84
C LYS A 89 6.62 2.72 -5.53
N GLY A 90 6.33 3.84 -4.90
CA GLY A 90 5.01 4.13 -4.34
C GLY A 90 5.01 5.53 -3.76
N ILE A 91 4.38 5.72 -2.61
CA ILE A 91 4.25 7.03 -1.99
C ILE A 91 5.61 7.72 -1.82
N PRO A 92 5.83 8.88 -2.48
CA PRO A 92 7.07 9.64 -2.35
C PRO A 92 7.38 9.93 -0.87
N PHE A 93 8.64 9.76 -0.48
CA PHE A 93 9.16 9.93 0.89
C PHE A 93 8.63 8.94 1.94
N LEU A 94 7.36 8.53 1.88
CA LEU A 94 6.74 7.65 2.87
C LEU A 94 7.02 6.17 2.63
N SER A 95 7.12 5.71 1.39
CA SER A 95 7.33 4.27 1.13
C SER A 95 8.57 3.70 1.79
N GLU A 96 9.69 4.44 1.79
CA GLU A 96 10.92 4.03 2.48
C GLU A 96 10.73 4.01 4.00
N LYS A 97 10.00 4.99 4.55
CA LYS A 97 9.67 5.03 5.98
C LYS A 97 8.77 3.87 6.38
N PHE A 98 7.81 3.47 5.54
CA PHE A 98 6.96 2.31 5.79
C PHE A 98 7.75 1.01 5.84
N GLN A 99 8.83 0.87 5.06
CA GLN A 99 9.71 -0.30 5.18
C GLN A 99 10.40 -0.37 6.55
N GLN A 100 10.76 0.79 7.10
CA GLN A 100 11.42 0.94 8.41
C GLN A 100 10.46 0.85 9.59
N TRP A 101 9.22 1.35 9.46
CA TRP A 101 8.25 1.40 10.55
C TRP A 101 7.46 0.11 10.69
N PHE A 102 7.05 -0.50 9.58
CA PHE A 102 6.16 -1.67 9.61
C PHE A 102 6.97 -2.97 9.58
N THR A 103 7.94 -3.12 10.50
CA THR A 103 8.82 -4.31 10.60
C THR A 103 8.08 -5.59 10.98
N PHE A 104 6.86 -5.46 11.52
CA PHE A 104 5.98 -6.58 11.85
C PHE A 104 5.28 -7.20 10.64
N LEU A 105 5.26 -6.52 9.48
CA LEU A 105 4.72 -7.05 8.22
C LEU A 105 5.86 -7.70 7.44
N ASN A 106 6.01 -9.03 7.51
CA ASN A 106 7.02 -9.79 6.76
C ASN A 106 6.35 -10.63 5.67
#